data_AF-A0A3S4F3M7-F1
#
_entry.id   AF-A0A3S4F3M7-F1
#
_cell.length_a   1.000
_cell.length_b   1.000
_cell.length_c   1.000
_cell.angle_alpha   90.00
_cell.angle_beta   90.00
_cell.angle_gamma   90.00
#
_symmetry.space_group_name_H-M   'P 1'
#
loop_
_entity.id
_entity.type
_entity.pdbx_description
1 polymer ?
#
loop_
_entity_poly.entity_id
_entity_poly.type
_entity_poly.pdbx_seq_one_letter_code
_entity_poly.pdbx_strand_id
1 'polypeptide(L)'
;MKIAIAGAGAMGCRFGYMLLEAGHDVTLIDSWQEHVDAIRSKGLFVETETTQKYYPIPAMLADESQGEFELVILFYQSNAAGKHVTAYQAITASREGRDDFI
;
A
#
# COMPACT_ATOMS: atom_id res chain seq x y z
N MET A 1 -7.95 0.12 -11.65
CA MET A 1 -6.63 -0.53 -11.56
C MET A 1 -6.41 -0.99 -10.14
N LYS A 2 -5.75 -2.13 -9.95
CA LYS A 2 -5.31 -2.66 -8.65
C LYS A 2 -3.94 -2.09 -8.29
N ILE A 3 -3.88 -1.30 -7.22
CA ILE A 3 -2.69 -0.55 -6.81
C ILE A 3 -2.31 -0.93 -5.38
N ALA A 4 -1.06 -1.34 -5.18
CA ALA A 4 -0.48 -1.48 -3.85
C ALA A 4 0.30 -0.22 -3.47
N ILE A 5 0.07 0.30 -2.27
CA ILE A 5 0.90 1.33 -1.63
C ILE A 5 1.76 0.65 -0.58
N ALA A 6 3.03 0.50 -0.90
CA ALA A 6 4.05 -0.12 -0.08
C ALA A 6 4.68 0.92 0.84
N GLY A 7 4.20 0.97 2.08
CA GLY A 7 4.53 1.94 3.11
C GLY A 7 3.34 2.85 3.44
N ALA A 8 2.60 2.53 4.49
CA ALA A 8 1.44 3.27 4.99
C ALA A 8 1.85 4.36 6.02
N GLY A 9 2.97 5.05 5.77
CA GLY A 9 3.29 6.29 6.47
C GLY A 9 2.41 7.45 6.01
N ALA A 10 2.68 8.68 6.50
CA ALA A 10 1.89 9.87 6.17
C ALA A 10 1.68 10.07 4.65
N MET A 11 2.74 9.96 3.84
CA MET A 11 2.64 10.11 2.39
C MET A 11 1.95 8.93 1.71
N GLY A 12 2.26 7.69 2.10
CA GLY A 12 1.60 6.52 1.53
C GLY A 12 0.09 6.53 1.77
N CYS A 13 -0.35 6.85 2.99
CA CYS A 13 -1.75 7.02 3.31
C CYS A 13 -2.40 8.15 2.50
N ARG A 14 -1.70 9.28 2.29
CA ARG A 14 -2.22 10.39 1.49
C ARG A 14 -2.43 9.99 0.03
N PHE A 15 -1.45 9.36 -0.61
CA PHE A 15 -1.56 8.91 -1.99
C PHE A 15 -2.58 7.77 -2.11
N GLY A 16 -2.59 6.82 -1.17
CA GLY A 16 -3.56 5.74 -1.14
C GLY A 16 -4.99 6.26 -1.06
N TYR A 17 -5.25 7.25 -0.21
CA TYR A 17 -6.54 7.94 -0.15
C TYR A 17 -6.89 8.65 -1.47
N MET A 18 -5.96 9.40 -2.06
CA MET A 18 -6.23 10.11 -3.32
C MET A 18 -6.55 9.15 -4.47
N LEU A 19 -5.88 8.00 -4.54
CA LEU A 19 -6.13 6.98 -5.56
C LEU A 19 -7.45 6.23 -5.31
N LEU A 20 -7.81 6.01 -4.03
CA LEU A 20 -9.11 5.45 -3.66
C LEU A 20 -10.25 6.38 -4.10
N GLU A 21 -10.14 7.68 -3.83
CA GLU A 21 -11.14 8.68 -4.25
C GLU A 21 -11.23 8.81 -5.79
N ALA A 22 -10.13 8.53 -6.50
CA ALA A 22 -10.12 8.46 -7.96
C ALA A 22 -10.78 7.18 -8.51
N GLY A 23 -11.28 6.28 -7.65
CA GLY A 23 -11.97 5.05 -8.04
C GLY A 23 -11.06 3.87 -8.36
N HIS A 24 -9.81 3.88 -7.87
CA HIS A 24 -8.91 2.74 -7.98
C HIS A 24 -9.11 1.74 -6.83
N ASP A 25 -8.76 0.48 -7.08
CA ASP A 25 -8.72 -0.58 -6.08
C ASP A 25 -7.35 -0.50 -5.39
N VAL A 26 -7.32 0.07 -4.19
CA VAL A 26 -6.08 0.41 -3.49
C VAL A 26 -5.94 -0.40 -2.23
N THR A 27 -4.77 -1.01 -2.05
CA THR A 27 -4.39 -1.66 -0.79
C THR A 27 -3.15 -1.03 -0.19
N LEU A 28 -3.21 -0.70 1.10
CA LEU A 28 -2.06 -0.24 1.87
C LEU A 28 -1.28 -1.44 2.42
N ILE A 29 0.04 -1.39 2.31
CA ILE A 29 0.94 -2.44 2.81
C ILE A 29 1.93 -1.76 3.76
N ASP A 30 2.07 -2.24 4.99
CA ASP A 30 3.07 -1.74 5.93
C ASP A 30 3.59 -2.86 6.84
N SER A 31 4.74 -2.66 7.45
CA SER A 31 5.27 -3.58 8.48
C SER A 31 4.77 -3.26 9.89
N TRP A 32 4.11 -2.11 10.10
CA TRP A 32 3.64 -1.67 11.40
C TRP A 32 2.27 -2.27 11.74
N GLN A 33 2.29 -3.33 12.55
CA GLN A 33 1.11 -4.10 12.96
C GLN A 33 -0.03 -3.25 13.50
N GLU A 34 0.23 -2.41 14.51
CA GLU A 34 -0.82 -1.64 15.16
C GLU A 34 -1.47 -0.65 14.20
N HIS A 35 -0.72 -0.13 13.23
CA HIS A 35 -1.24 0.77 12.20
C HIS A 35 -2.13 0.03 11.19
N VAL A 36 -1.68 -1.13 10.71
CA VAL A 36 -2.46 -1.99 9.81
C VAL A 36 -3.76 -2.44 10.48
N ASP A 37 -3.71 -2.86 11.74
CA ASP A 37 -4.90 -3.30 12.48
C ASP A 37 -5.89 -2.17 12.74
N ALA A 38 -5.39 -0.95 13.04
CA ALA A 38 -6.24 0.22 13.17
C ALA A 38 -6.99 0.53 11.87
N ILE A 39 -6.31 0.44 10.72
CA ILE A 39 -6.92 0.64 9.40
C ILE A 39 -7.92 -0.48 9.08
N ARG A 40 -7.58 -1.75 9.34
CA ARG A 40 -8.50 -2.88 9.13
C ARG A 40 -9.77 -2.75 9.95
N SER A 41 -9.65 -2.29 11.19
CA SER A 41 -10.78 -2.18 12.12
C SER A 41 -11.69 -0.99 11.82
N LYS A 42 -11.13 0.18 11.48
CA LYS A 42 -11.89 1.43 11.40
C LYS A 42 -11.87 2.09 10.02
N GLY A 43 -10.99 1.65 9.13
CA GLY A 43 -10.61 2.35 7.90
C GLY A 43 -9.46 3.32 8.12
N LEU A 44 -9.01 3.94 7.04
CA LEU A 44 -8.01 5.01 7.08
C LEU A 44 -8.68 6.31 7.51
N PHE A 45 -8.22 6.88 8.62
CA PHE A 45 -8.62 8.21 9.03
C PHE A 45 -7.97 9.26 8.13
N VAL A 46 -8.78 10.15 7.56
CA VAL A 46 -8.32 11.24 6.71
C VAL A 46 -8.89 12.55 7.23
N GLU A 47 -7.97 13.47 7.51
CA GLU A 47 -8.25 14.85 7.89
C GLU A 47 -7.78 15.78 6.77
N THR A 48 -8.69 16.61 6.28
CA THR A 48 -8.45 17.70 5.35
C THR A 48 -9.08 18.97 5.94
N GLU A 49 -8.86 20.12 5.32
CA GLU A 49 -9.47 21.39 5.75
C GLU A 49 -11.01 21.31 5.84
N THR A 50 -11.64 20.43 5.06
CA THR A 50 -13.10 20.34 4.94
C THR A 50 -13.68 19.00 5.41
N THR A 51 -12.86 17.99 5.70
CA THR A 51 -13.35 16.64 6.01
C THR A 51 -12.50 15.97 7.07
N GLN A 52 -13.16 15.31 8.02
CA GLN A 52 -12.50 14.45 9.00
C GLN A 52 -13.31 13.16 9.15
N LYS A 53 -12.91 12.11 8.45
CA LYS A 53 -13.65 10.83 8.47
C LYS A 53 -12.76 9.64 8.16
N TYR A 54 -13.29 8.47 8.48
CA TYR A 54 -12.69 7.19 8.12
C TYR A 54 -13.15 6.75 6.73
N TYR A 55 -12.20 6.27 5.92
CA TYR A 55 -12.44 5.70 4.61
C TYR A 55 -12.09 4.21 4.62
N PRO A 56 -12.98 3.32 4.17
CA PRO A 56 -12.67 1.91 4.07
C PRO A 56 -11.60 1.72 2.98
N ILE A 57 -10.44 1.24 3.38
CA ILE A 57 -9.34 0.90 2.48
C ILE A 57 -8.70 -0.40 2.97
N PRO A 58 -8.53 -1.42 2.13
CA PRO A 58 -7.78 -2.61 2.49
C PRO A 58 -6.38 -2.25 2.99
N ALA A 59 -5.95 -2.92 4.06
CA ALA A 59 -4.60 -2.83 4.57
C ALA A 59 -4.08 -4.23 4.91
N MET A 60 -2.79 -4.47 4.67
CA MET A 60 -2.13 -5.73 5.00
C MET A 60 -0.71 -5.54 5.48
N LEU A 61 -0.20 -6.54 6.19
CA LEU A 61 1.21 -6.56 6.56
C LEU A 61 2.08 -6.87 5.34
N ALA A 62 3.34 -6.45 5.40
CA ALA A 62 4.30 -6.72 4.33
C ALA A 62 4.58 -8.23 4.14
N ASP A 63 4.53 -9.05 5.19
CA ASP A 63 4.68 -10.51 5.12
C ASP A 63 3.41 -11.23 4.63
N GLU A 64 2.24 -10.61 4.83
CA GLU A 64 0.96 -11.02 4.27
C GLU A 64 0.76 -10.56 2.83
N SER A 65 1.74 -9.87 2.22
CA SER A 65 1.60 -9.22 0.91
C SER A 65 1.47 -10.22 -0.23
N GLN A 66 0.27 -10.76 -0.37
CA GLN A 66 -0.15 -11.70 -1.39
C GLN A 66 -1.23 -11.05 -2.23
N GLY A 67 -1.09 -11.17 -3.55
CA GLY A 67 -2.05 -10.63 -4.50
C GLY A 67 -1.40 -10.12 -5.77
N GLU A 68 -2.21 -9.97 -6.81
CA GLU A 68 -1.78 -9.39 -8.09
C GLU A 68 -2.12 -7.90 -8.11
N PHE A 69 -1.07 -7.07 -8.23
CA PHE A 69 -1.19 -5.63 -8.38
C PHE A 69 -0.67 -5.20 -9.75
N GLU A 70 -1.39 -4.29 -10.40
CA GLU A 70 -0.99 -3.74 -11.70
C GLU A 70 0.09 -2.67 -11.55
N LEU A 71 0.09 -1.98 -10.39
CA LEU A 71 1.04 -0.96 -10.00
C LEU A 71 1.36 -1.08 -8.50
N VAL A 72 2.64 -0.93 -8.16
CA VAL A 72 3.11 -0.83 -6.76
C VAL A 72 3.83 0.49 -6.61
N ILE A 73 3.42 1.31 -5.64
CA ILE A 73 4.08 2.58 -5.32
C ILE A 73 4.79 2.42 -3.97
N LEU A 74 6.11 2.57 -3.97
CA LEU A 74 6.95 2.42 -2.79
C LEU A 74 7.11 3.76 -2.07
N PHE A 75 6.66 3.84 -0.82
CA PHE A 75 6.96 4.91 0.13
C PHE A 75 7.81 4.34 1.26
N TYR A 76 9.07 4.78 1.37
CA TYR A 76 9.93 4.41 2.49
C TYR A 76 10.65 5.64 3.03
N GLN A 77 10.91 5.63 4.34
CA GLN A 77 11.82 6.60 4.94
C GLN A 77 13.26 6.13 4.71
N SER A 78 14.16 7.01 4.28
CA SER A 78 15.57 6.70 4.00
C SER A 78 16.28 5.94 5.12
N ASN A 79 15.85 6.17 6.36
CA ASN A 79 16.42 5.58 7.57
C ASN A 79 16.08 4.08 7.72
N ALA A 80 15.12 3.58 6.93
CA ALA A 80 14.66 2.18 6.93
C ALA A 80 15.17 1.38 5.71
N ALA A 81 15.98 1.95 4.81
CA ALA A 81 16.27 1.37 3.50
C ALA A 81 16.79 -0.10 3.52
N GLY A 82 17.53 -0.52 4.56
CA GLY A 82 18.19 -1.83 4.59
C GLY A 82 17.29 -3.07 4.79
N LYS A 83 16.10 -2.93 5.40
CA LYS A 83 15.26 -4.10 5.75
C LYS A 83 14.06 -4.32 4.82
N HIS A 84 13.64 -3.30 4.07
CA HIS A 84 12.36 -3.32 3.36
C HIS A 84 12.47 -3.66 1.87
N VAL A 85 13.66 -3.50 1.26
CA VAL A 85 13.87 -3.79 -0.18
C VAL A 85 13.55 -5.25 -0.52
N THR A 86 13.87 -6.20 0.37
CA THR A 86 13.65 -7.64 0.14
C THR A 86 12.17 -8.03 0.11
N ALA A 87 11.34 -7.42 0.97
CA ALA A 87 9.91 -7.75 1.03
C ALA A 87 9.17 -7.28 -0.24
N TYR A 88 9.53 -6.12 -0.77
CA TYR A 88 8.87 -5.56 -1.96
C TYR A 88 9.33 -6.20 -3.28
N GLN A 89 10.54 -6.77 -3.34
CA GLN A 89 10.99 -7.57 -4.48
C GLN A 89 10.05 -8.76 -4.75
N ALA A 90 9.47 -9.37 -3.71
CA ALA A 90 8.52 -10.48 -3.85
C ALA A 90 7.22 -10.05 -4.56
N ILE A 91 6.74 -8.83 -4.30
CA ILE A 91 5.53 -8.30 -4.95
C ILE A 91 5.79 -8.06 -6.45
N THR A 92 6.97 -7.54 -6.80
CA THR A 92 7.36 -7.27 -8.19
C THR A 92 7.75 -8.52 -8.98
N ALA A 93 8.31 -9.54 -8.31
CA ALA A 93 8.76 -10.80 -8.93
C ALA A 93 7.61 -11.65 -9.50
N SER A 94 6.37 -11.41 -9.08
CA SER A 94 5.17 -12.04 -9.67
C SER A 94 5.00 -11.77 -11.17
N ARG A 95 5.75 -10.81 -11.75
CA ARG A 95 5.75 -10.51 -13.20
C ARG A 95 6.90 -11.12 -13.99
N GLU A 96 7.94 -11.70 -13.37
CA GLU A 96 9.12 -12.23 -14.10
C GLU A 96 8.90 -13.60 -14.77
N GLY A 97 7.66 -14.05 -14.92
CA GLY A 97 7.31 -15.35 -15.52
C GLY A 97 6.54 -15.29 -16.85
N ARG A 98 6.48 -14.14 -17.54
CA ARG A 98 5.86 -14.03 -18.86
C ARG A 98 6.91 -13.79 -19.93
N ASP A 99 7.59 -14.88 -20.28
CA ASP A 99 8.34 -15.03 -21.54
C ASP A 99 7.34 -15.08 -22.71
N ASP A 100 6.84 -13.93 -23.15
CA ASP A 100 6.10 -13.80 -24.41
C ASP A 100 6.80 -12.79 -25.32
N PHE A 101 7.65 -13.36 -26.18
CA PHE A 101 8.04 -12.92 -27.52
C PHE A 101 7.54 -11.55 -28.02
N ILE A 102 8.49 -10.66 -28.30
CA ILE A 102 8.63 -10.00 -29.61
C ILE A 102 10.09 -10.15 -30.06
#